data_AF-A0A1B9LA01-F1
#
_entry.id   AF-A0A1B9LA01-F1
#
_cell.length_a   1.000
_cell.length_b   1.000
_cell.length_c   1.000
_cell.angle_alpha   90.00
_cell.angle_beta   90.00
_cell.angle_gamma   90.00
#
_symmetry.space_group_name_H-M   'P 1'
#
loop_
_entity.id
_entity.type
_entity.pdbx_description
1 polymer ?
#
loop_
_entity_poly.entity_id
_entity_poly.type
_entity_poly.pdbx_seq_one_letter_code
_entity_poly.pdbx_strand_id
1 'polypeptide(L)'
;MELVELLKDNWINLVIIFVLSFIGFFYKKRSKDNYFDNIIRYTDILEKTPQPKYQKDYLNNIKKKLLWEKVCFYKSGNVEKERIAISLVNADVNDIINLSRLNLLTQYFSIKQNQILPVKPFMVKEVIISTIAFFLAFIIIISNINTAFHSPWIVSIIIAILTIFVIAIIALQFALNPIKRFKTYRSILKDNEFLKRANSELANILKDSEEINTNIIEEVIDEEEEQDQPIS
;
A
#
# COMPACT_ATOMS: atom_id res chain seq x y z
N MET A 1 -39.58 28.69 10.32
CA MET A 1 -38.27 28.33 10.89
C MET A 1 -37.30 29.40 10.45
N GLU A 2 -36.65 30.07 11.40
CA GLU A 2 -35.58 31.00 11.04
C GLU A 2 -34.41 30.21 10.46
N LEU A 3 -33.71 30.80 9.49
CA LEU A 3 -32.52 30.21 8.85
C LEU A 3 -31.50 29.72 9.90
N VAL A 4 -31.44 30.41 11.04
CA VAL A 4 -30.60 30.10 12.20
C VAL A 4 -30.98 28.76 12.85
N GLU A 5 -32.27 28.47 13.01
CA GLU A 5 -32.73 27.19 13.55
C GLU A 5 -32.44 26.05 12.58
N LEU A 6 -32.63 26.28 11.28
CA LEU A 6 -32.40 25.27 10.25
C LEU A 6 -30.91 24.91 10.12
N LEU A 7 -30.03 25.91 10.25
CA LEU A 7 -28.59 25.73 10.38
C LEU A 7 -28.24 24.98 11.68
N LYS A 8 -28.83 25.37 12.81
CA LYS A 8 -28.58 24.73 14.11
C LYS A 8 -29.02 23.27 14.14
N ASP A 9 -30.05 22.88 13.40
CA ASP A 9 -30.53 21.50 13.36
C ASP A 9 -29.73 20.62 12.38
N ASN A 10 -29.05 21.22 11.39
CA ASN A 10 -28.35 20.49 10.32
C ASN A 10 -26.84 20.74 10.24
N TRP A 11 -26.26 21.53 11.15
CA TRP A 11 -24.85 21.96 11.05
C TRP A 11 -23.88 20.77 10.98
N ILE A 12 -24.13 19.69 11.73
CA ILE A 12 -23.29 18.49 11.70
C ILE A 12 -23.27 17.87 10.31
N ASN A 13 -24.44 17.74 9.67
CA ASN A 13 -24.55 17.22 8.31
C ASN A 13 -23.85 18.12 7.30
N LEU A 14 -23.97 19.43 7.43
CA LEU A 14 -23.28 20.40 6.57
C LEU A 14 -21.75 20.31 6.73
N VAL A 15 -21.26 20.21 7.96
CA VAL A 15 -19.82 20.00 8.24
C VAL A 15 -19.34 18.68 7.63
N ILE A 16 -20.11 17.61 7.79
CA ILE A 16 -19.78 16.29 7.22
C ILE A 16 -19.70 16.38 5.70
N ILE A 17 -20.70 16.96 5.03
CA ILE A 17 -20.70 17.14 3.57
C ILE A 17 -19.50 17.96 3.12
N PHE A 18 -19.17 19.05 3.84
CA PHE A 18 -18.05 19.91 3.51
C PHE A 18 -16.70 19.19 3.64
N VAL A 19 -16.46 18.52 4.77
CA VAL A 19 -15.23 17.74 5.03
C VAL A 19 -15.09 16.62 4.00
N LEU A 20 -16.16 15.87 3.73
CA LEU A 20 -16.17 14.78 2.77
C LEU A 20 -15.90 15.26 1.33
N SER A 21 -16.47 16.40 0.94
CA SER A 21 -16.20 17.03 -0.36
C SER A 21 -14.72 17.45 -0.47
N PHE A 22 -14.14 17.97 0.60
CA PHE A 22 -12.73 18.35 0.67
C PHE A 22 -11.83 17.12 0.52
N ILE A 23 -12.11 16.03 1.26
CA ILE A 23 -11.38 14.76 1.15
C ILE A 23 -11.45 14.23 -0.28
N GLY A 24 -12.63 14.24 -0.91
CA GLY A 24 -12.81 13.83 -2.30
C GLY A 24 -11.96 14.64 -3.28
N PHE A 25 -11.88 15.96 -3.08
CA PHE A 25 -11.05 16.85 -3.90
C PHE A 25 -9.55 16.52 -3.82
N PHE A 26 -9.01 16.31 -2.61
CA PHE A 26 -7.61 15.92 -2.42
C PHE A 26 -7.30 14.53 -2.96
N TYR A 27 -8.24 13.59 -2.81
CA TYR A 27 -8.08 12.23 -3.32
C TYR A 27 -8.04 12.22 -4.86
N LYS A 28 -8.81 13.09 -5.52
CA LYS A 28 -8.79 13.27 -6.99
C LYS A 28 -7.52 13.97 -7.48
N LYS A 29 -6.96 14.91 -6.70
CA LYS A 29 -5.79 15.73 -7.08
C LYS A 29 -4.45 14.99 -7.00
N ARG A 30 -4.33 13.89 -6.23
CA ARG A 30 -3.17 12.99 -6.31
C ARG A 30 -3.23 12.16 -7.62
N SER A 31 -3.05 12.82 -8.76
CA SER A 31 -2.86 12.14 -10.05
C SER A 31 -1.51 11.44 -10.10
N LYS A 32 -1.41 10.54 -11.07
CA LYS A 32 -0.46 9.43 -11.21
C LYS A 32 0.95 9.87 -11.65
N ASP A 33 1.14 11.15 -11.95
CA ASP A 33 2.24 11.60 -12.82
C ASP A 33 3.58 11.68 -12.08
N ASN A 34 3.60 12.07 -10.79
CA ASN A 34 4.85 12.14 -10.02
C ASN A 34 5.50 10.76 -9.74
N TYR A 35 4.79 9.66 -9.98
CA TYR A 35 5.30 8.31 -9.71
C TYR A 35 6.05 7.71 -10.90
N PHE A 36 5.80 8.21 -12.12
CA PHE A 36 6.41 7.70 -13.34
C PHE A 36 7.87 8.11 -13.49
N ASP A 37 8.20 9.36 -13.16
CA ASP A 37 9.56 9.90 -13.29
C ASP A 37 10.57 9.18 -12.38
N ASN A 38 10.15 8.72 -11.21
CA ASN A 38 11.01 7.95 -10.31
C ASN A 38 11.30 6.54 -10.85
N ILE A 39 10.41 5.94 -11.63
CA ILE A 39 10.59 4.59 -12.22
C ILE A 39 11.57 4.62 -13.36
N ILE A 40 11.43 5.59 -14.26
CA ILE A 40 12.36 5.77 -15.37
C ILE A 40 13.75 6.02 -14.81
N ARG A 41 13.88 6.94 -13.83
CA ARG A 41 15.15 7.22 -13.18
C ARG A 41 15.76 6.00 -12.48
N TYR A 42 14.96 5.18 -11.78
CA TYR A 42 15.46 3.98 -11.09
C TYR A 42 15.86 2.88 -12.07
N THR A 43 15.07 2.66 -13.13
CA THR A 43 15.40 1.66 -14.16
C THR A 43 16.66 2.06 -14.92
N ASP A 44 16.81 3.35 -15.22
CA ASP A 44 17.96 3.90 -15.94
C ASP A 44 19.25 3.87 -15.08
N ILE A 45 19.15 3.99 -13.75
CA ILE A 45 20.26 3.79 -12.81
C ILE A 45 20.61 2.28 -12.68
N LEU A 46 19.62 1.41 -12.65
CA LEU A 46 19.80 -0.04 -12.48
C LEU A 46 20.32 -0.74 -13.73
N GLU A 47 20.02 -0.26 -14.93
CA GLU A 47 20.61 -0.79 -16.18
C GLU A 47 22.10 -0.47 -16.31
N LYS A 48 22.57 0.59 -15.63
CA LYS A 48 23.96 1.07 -15.71
C LYS A 48 24.89 0.44 -14.67
N THR A 49 24.39 -0.41 -13.78
CA THR A 49 25.17 -0.99 -12.66
C THR A 49 25.06 -2.52 -12.65
N PRO A 50 26.16 -3.25 -12.33
CA PRO A 50 26.09 -4.70 -12.17
C PRO A 50 25.24 -5.05 -10.94
N GLN A 51 24.06 -5.62 -11.18
CA GLN A 51 23.12 -5.98 -10.11
C GLN A 51 23.07 -7.49 -9.83
N PRO A 52 22.77 -7.90 -8.57
CA PRO A 52 22.50 -9.28 -8.19
C PRO A 52 21.35 -9.89 -9.01
N LYS A 53 21.33 -11.22 -9.13
CA LYS A 53 20.37 -11.93 -9.98
C LYS A 53 18.93 -11.68 -9.55
N TYR A 54 18.64 -11.69 -8.24
CA TYR A 54 17.28 -11.45 -7.72
C TYR A 54 16.72 -10.09 -8.11
N GLN A 55 17.56 -9.05 -8.22
CA GLN A 55 17.14 -7.71 -8.63
C GLN A 55 16.86 -7.65 -10.12
N LYS A 56 17.67 -8.33 -10.95
CA LYS A 56 17.42 -8.47 -12.39
C LYS A 56 16.11 -9.21 -12.67
N ASP A 57 15.87 -10.30 -11.95
CA ASP A 57 14.63 -11.08 -12.09
C ASP A 57 13.41 -10.26 -11.65
N TYR A 58 13.53 -9.49 -10.57
CA TYR A 58 12.49 -8.55 -10.12
C TYR A 58 12.15 -7.50 -11.18
N LEU A 59 13.16 -6.84 -11.74
CA LEU A 59 12.97 -5.87 -12.82
C LEU A 59 12.33 -6.52 -14.03
N ASN A 60 12.82 -7.68 -14.48
CA ASN A 60 12.26 -8.38 -15.63
C ASN A 60 10.79 -8.78 -15.41
N ASN A 61 10.45 -9.23 -14.21
CA ASN A 61 9.07 -9.55 -13.84
C ASN A 61 8.17 -8.31 -13.82
N ILE A 62 8.69 -7.17 -13.37
CA ILE A 62 8.00 -5.87 -13.49
C ILE A 62 7.80 -5.48 -14.96
N LYS A 63 8.86 -5.57 -15.79
CA LYS A 63 8.83 -5.24 -17.22
C LYS A 63 7.81 -6.11 -17.98
N LYS A 64 7.81 -7.43 -17.72
CA LYS A 64 6.88 -8.40 -18.32
C LYS A 64 5.42 -8.12 -17.98
N LYS A 65 5.14 -7.60 -16.79
CA LYS A 65 3.79 -7.27 -16.33
C LYS A 65 3.24 -5.94 -16.89
N LEU A 66 3.97 -5.26 -17.80
CA LEU A 66 3.52 -4.10 -18.58
C LEU A 66 2.85 -2.97 -17.75
N LEU A 67 3.35 -2.74 -16.53
CA LEU A 67 2.80 -1.72 -15.62
C LEU A 67 3.86 -0.69 -15.22
N TRP A 68 4.63 -0.23 -16.20
CA TRP A 68 5.63 0.84 -16.07
C TRP A 68 5.07 2.12 -15.41
N GLU A 69 3.78 2.40 -15.59
CA GLU A 69 3.11 3.56 -14.97
C GLU A 69 2.74 3.41 -13.48
N LYS A 70 2.88 2.21 -12.88
CA LYS A 70 2.28 1.91 -11.57
C LYS A 70 3.23 1.29 -10.54
N VAL A 71 4.49 1.07 -10.88
CA VAL A 71 5.47 0.48 -9.98
C VAL A 71 6.01 1.57 -9.07
N CYS A 72 5.33 1.87 -7.97
CA CYS A 72 5.88 2.84 -7.01
C CYS A 72 7.27 2.39 -6.53
N PHE A 73 8.32 3.09 -6.97
CA PHE A 73 9.58 3.07 -6.23
C PHE A 73 9.40 3.82 -4.93
N TYR A 74 9.95 3.17 -3.90
CA TYR A 74 9.82 3.42 -2.49
C TYR A 74 10.36 4.79 -2.07
N LYS A 75 9.92 5.26 -0.91
CA LYS A 75 10.79 6.09 -0.07
C LYS A 75 11.83 5.12 0.52
N SER A 76 13.09 5.24 0.12
CA SER A 76 14.20 4.45 0.65
C SER A 76 14.19 4.48 2.19
N GLY A 77 14.43 3.34 2.84
CA GLY A 77 14.60 3.26 4.30
C GLY A 77 13.90 2.12 5.05
N ASN A 78 13.11 1.26 4.39
CA ASN A 78 12.57 0.04 5.03
C ASN A 78 12.96 -1.23 4.27
N VAL A 79 14.10 -1.79 4.65
CA VAL A 79 14.73 -2.96 4.03
C VAL A 79 13.84 -4.20 4.09
N GLU A 80 13.15 -4.45 5.21
CA GLU A 80 12.26 -5.61 5.33
C GLU A 80 11.10 -5.54 4.34
N LYS A 81 10.50 -4.36 4.21
CA LYS A 81 9.37 -4.13 3.30
C LYS A 81 9.77 -4.34 1.84
N GLU A 82 10.96 -3.89 1.49
CA GLU A 82 11.55 -4.10 0.16
C GLU A 82 11.78 -5.58 -0.13
N ARG A 83 12.44 -6.29 0.80
CA ARG A 83 12.66 -7.75 0.70
C ARG A 83 11.34 -8.50 0.49
N ILE A 84 10.32 -8.20 1.29
CA ILE A 84 8.98 -8.78 1.12
C ILE A 84 8.44 -8.49 -0.29
N ALA A 85 8.54 -7.24 -0.77
CA ALA A 85 8.00 -6.87 -2.06
C ALA A 85 8.67 -7.59 -3.24
N ILE A 86 10.00 -7.69 -3.20
CA ILE A 86 10.79 -8.40 -4.21
C ILE A 86 10.42 -9.88 -4.22
N SER A 87 10.45 -10.52 -3.03
CA SER A 87 10.10 -11.92 -2.88
C SER A 87 8.67 -12.24 -3.35
N LEU A 88 7.70 -11.38 -3.03
CA LEU A 88 6.31 -11.58 -3.47
C LEU A 88 6.16 -11.46 -5.00
N VAL A 89 6.84 -10.51 -5.64
CA VAL A 89 6.74 -10.32 -7.10
C VAL A 89 7.41 -11.46 -7.85
N ASN A 90 8.59 -11.90 -7.41
CA ASN A 90 9.30 -13.02 -8.04
C ASN A 90 8.56 -14.35 -7.86
N ALA A 91 7.87 -14.54 -6.73
CA ALA A 91 7.05 -15.74 -6.48
C ALA A 91 5.72 -15.77 -7.27
N ASP A 92 5.32 -14.66 -7.90
CA ASP A 92 4.01 -14.47 -8.53
C ASP A 92 3.96 -14.95 -9.99
N VAL A 93 4.04 -16.28 -10.14
CA VAL A 93 3.96 -17.01 -11.42
C VAL A 93 2.62 -16.82 -12.13
N ASN A 94 1.53 -16.69 -11.37
CA ASN A 94 0.16 -16.63 -11.89
C ASN A 94 -0.35 -15.18 -12.10
N ASP A 95 0.52 -14.19 -11.94
CA ASP A 95 0.21 -12.77 -12.06
C ASP A 95 -1.01 -12.30 -11.24
N ILE A 96 -1.11 -12.77 -10.00
CA ILE A 96 -2.22 -12.43 -9.10
C ILE A 96 -1.99 -11.08 -8.39
N ILE A 97 -0.75 -10.58 -8.35
CA ILE A 97 -0.39 -9.34 -7.67
C ILE A 97 -0.50 -8.16 -8.62
N ASN A 98 -1.40 -7.24 -8.29
CA ASN A 98 -1.43 -5.93 -8.93
C ASN A 98 -0.31 -5.02 -8.36
N LEU A 99 0.71 -4.75 -9.18
CA LEU A 99 1.88 -3.96 -8.80
C LEU A 99 1.55 -2.55 -8.25
N SER A 100 0.46 -1.92 -8.72
CA SER A 100 -0.01 -0.61 -8.20
C SER A 100 -0.35 -0.60 -6.71
N ARG A 101 -0.49 -1.79 -6.11
CA ARG A 101 -0.88 -1.97 -4.72
C ARG A 101 0.19 -2.69 -3.90
N LEU A 102 1.33 -3.04 -4.48
CA LEU A 102 2.38 -3.83 -3.84
C LEU A 102 2.86 -3.19 -2.52
N ASN A 103 3.08 -1.88 -2.53
CA ASN A 103 3.51 -1.13 -1.35
C ASN A 103 2.53 -1.21 -0.15
N LEU A 104 1.23 -1.38 -0.41
CA LEU A 104 0.23 -1.57 0.64
C LEU A 104 0.02 -3.07 0.94
N LEU A 105 0.17 -3.94 -0.05
CA LEU A 105 0.06 -5.39 0.10
C LEU A 105 1.16 -5.95 1.03
N THR A 106 2.36 -5.40 1.00
CA THR A 106 3.45 -5.78 1.92
C THR A 106 3.09 -5.65 3.40
N GLN A 107 2.14 -4.79 3.77
CA GLN A 107 1.67 -4.66 5.17
C GLN A 107 0.97 -5.93 5.69
N TYR A 108 0.55 -6.82 4.79
CA TYR A 108 -0.07 -8.10 5.13
C TYR A 108 0.96 -9.20 5.40
N PHE A 109 2.25 -8.87 5.38
CA PHE A 109 3.34 -9.81 5.59
C PHE A 109 4.39 -9.20 6.52
N SER A 110 5.14 -10.05 7.21
CA SER A 110 6.26 -9.66 8.07
C SER A 110 7.38 -10.68 7.91
N ILE A 111 8.62 -10.23 8.01
CA ILE A 111 9.75 -11.14 8.13
C ILE A 111 9.95 -11.49 9.60
N LYS A 112 9.94 -12.77 9.94
CA LYS A 112 10.36 -13.29 11.25
C LYS A 112 11.27 -14.48 11.02
N GLN A 113 12.41 -14.51 11.71
CA GLN A 113 13.39 -15.59 11.57
C GLN A 113 13.71 -15.89 10.10
N ASN A 114 13.96 -14.84 9.30
CA ASN A 114 14.28 -14.92 7.87
C ASN A 114 13.19 -15.59 7.01
N GLN A 115 11.94 -15.60 7.47
CA GLN A 115 10.79 -16.09 6.72
C GLN A 115 9.68 -15.05 6.63
N ILE A 116 9.10 -14.93 5.45
CA ILE A 116 7.88 -14.17 5.17
C ILE A 116 6.70 -14.95 5.76
N LEU A 117 6.11 -14.36 6.79
CA LEU A 117 4.90 -14.87 7.43
C LEU A 117 3.73 -13.92 7.16
N PRO A 118 2.52 -14.46 6.97
CA PRO A 118 1.34 -13.64 6.83
C PRO A 118 0.97 -12.99 8.17
N VAL A 119 0.68 -11.70 8.10
CA VAL A 119 0.16 -10.92 9.23
C VAL A 119 -1.35 -11.13 9.30
N LYS A 120 -1.89 -11.26 10.51
CA LYS A 120 -3.34 -11.39 10.70
C LYS A 120 -4.03 -10.13 10.16
N PRO A 121 -5.11 -10.24 9.37
CA PRO A 121 -5.72 -9.08 8.69
C PRO A 121 -6.09 -7.92 9.62
N PHE A 122 -6.51 -8.22 10.84
CA PHE A 122 -6.89 -7.21 11.85
C PHE A 122 -5.70 -6.47 12.48
N MET A 123 -4.47 -6.90 12.22
CA MET A 123 -3.25 -6.18 12.62
C MET A 123 -2.75 -5.22 11.52
N VAL A 124 -3.36 -5.25 10.34
CA VAL A 124 -2.99 -4.34 9.25
C VAL A 124 -3.60 -2.97 9.52
N LYS A 125 -2.75 -1.94 9.59
CA LYS A 125 -3.16 -0.55 9.90
C LYS A 125 -4.32 -0.06 9.04
N GLU A 126 -4.29 -0.36 7.74
CA GLU A 126 -5.36 -0.03 6.82
C GLU A 126 -6.71 -0.64 7.22
N VAL A 127 -6.71 -1.91 7.65
CA VAL A 127 -7.94 -2.60 8.07
C VAL A 127 -8.48 -1.96 9.34
N ILE A 128 -7.63 -1.66 10.32
CA ILE A 128 -8.04 -1.00 11.57
C ILE A 128 -8.69 0.36 11.29
N ILE A 129 -8.03 1.21 10.50
CA ILE A 129 -8.55 2.53 10.13
C ILE A 129 -9.86 2.41 9.36
N SER A 130 -9.94 1.46 8.42
CA SER A 130 -11.15 1.23 7.63
C SER A 130 -12.32 0.78 8.51
N THR A 131 -12.07 -0.11 9.48
CA THR A 131 -13.07 -0.57 10.44
C THR A 131 -13.60 0.58 11.29
N ILE A 132 -12.70 1.41 11.85
CA ILE A 132 -13.09 2.59 12.65
C ILE A 132 -13.93 3.56 11.81
N ALA A 133 -13.48 3.88 10.58
CA ALA A 133 -14.20 4.75 9.68
C ALA A 133 -15.60 4.20 9.33
N PHE A 134 -15.70 2.88 9.13
CA PHE A 134 -16.98 2.22 8.85
C PHE A 134 -17.95 2.29 10.03
N PHE A 135 -17.46 2.09 11.27
CA PHE A 135 -18.29 2.25 12.47
C PHE A 135 -18.80 3.69 12.63
N LEU A 136 -17.95 4.68 12.42
CA LEU A 136 -18.37 6.09 12.46
C LEU A 136 -19.40 6.40 11.38
N ALA A 137 -19.17 5.95 10.15
CA ALA A 137 -20.11 6.12 9.05
C ALA A 137 -21.47 5.47 9.38
N PHE A 138 -21.47 4.28 9.98
CA PHE A 138 -22.67 3.58 10.38
C PHE A 138 -23.49 4.34 11.43
N ILE A 139 -22.84 4.90 12.46
CA ILE A 139 -23.49 5.74 13.48
C ILE A 139 -24.16 6.96 12.83
N ILE A 140 -23.44 7.65 11.93
CA ILE A 140 -23.97 8.83 11.23
C ILE A 140 -25.14 8.47 10.33
N ILE A 141 -25.08 7.32 9.63
CA ILE A 141 -26.18 6.82 8.79
C ILE A 141 -27.42 6.55 9.64
N ILE A 142 -27.29 5.83 10.76
CA ILE A 142 -28.42 5.56 11.66
C ILE A 142 -29.03 6.87 12.17
N SER A 143 -28.20 7.83 12.58
CA SER A 143 -28.67 9.13 13.03
C SER A 143 -29.49 9.84 11.94
N ASN A 144 -29.02 9.83 10.70
CA ASN A 144 -29.73 10.46 9.58
C ASN A 144 -30.98 9.69 9.16
N ILE A 145 -30.99 8.36 9.27
CA ILE A 145 -32.21 7.56 9.08
C ILE A 145 -33.26 7.98 10.11
N ASN A 146 -32.87 8.11 11.38
CA ASN A 146 -33.78 8.56 12.43
C ASN A 146 -34.37 9.94 12.12
N THR A 147 -33.52 10.90 11.71
CA THR A 147 -33.95 12.23 11.28
C THR A 147 -34.90 12.18 10.08
N ALA A 148 -34.65 11.31 9.10
CA ALA A 148 -35.52 11.19 7.93
C ALA A 148 -36.94 10.68 8.26
N PHE A 149 -37.07 9.83 9.28
CA PHE A 149 -38.37 9.28 9.68
C PHE A 149 -39.12 10.12 10.73
N HIS A 150 -38.41 10.86 11.59
CA HIS A 150 -39.02 11.54 12.73
C HIS A 150 -38.98 13.07 12.64
N SER A 151 -38.28 13.64 11.65
CA SER A 151 -38.25 15.09 11.50
C SER A 151 -39.62 15.60 11.05
N PRO A 152 -40.22 16.58 11.75
CA PRO A 152 -41.43 17.24 11.28
C PRO A 152 -41.17 18.17 10.07
N TRP A 153 -39.91 18.43 9.74
CA TRP A 153 -39.50 19.37 8.70
C TRP A 153 -38.97 18.66 7.45
N ILE A 154 -39.58 18.96 6.31
CA ILE A 154 -39.22 18.36 5.01
C ILE A 154 -37.78 18.67 4.58
N VAL A 155 -37.26 19.86 4.91
CA VAL A 155 -35.90 20.29 4.55
C VAL A 155 -34.85 19.43 5.26
N SER A 156 -35.05 19.15 6.55
CA SER A 156 -34.15 18.29 7.32
C SER A 156 -34.20 16.83 6.84
N ILE A 157 -35.36 16.36 6.35
CA ILE A 157 -35.48 15.04 5.71
C ILE A 157 -34.62 14.98 4.43
N ILE A 158 -34.71 16.00 3.57
CA ILE A 158 -33.92 16.08 2.33
C ILE A 158 -32.42 16.08 2.64
N ILE A 159 -31.98 16.89 3.61
CA ILE A 159 -30.57 16.97 4.03
C ILE A 159 -30.09 15.62 4.57
N ALA A 160 -30.91 14.94 5.37
CA ALA A 160 -30.56 13.64 5.93
C ALA A 160 -30.38 12.57 4.84
N ILE A 161 -31.30 12.52 3.86
CA ILE A 161 -31.21 11.61 2.72
C ILE A 161 -29.95 11.89 1.89
N LEU A 162 -29.68 13.17 1.57
CA LEU A 162 -28.47 13.56 0.84
C LEU A 162 -27.19 13.14 1.59
N THR A 163 -27.17 13.33 2.91
CA THR A 163 -26.03 12.95 3.76
C THR A 163 -25.78 11.44 3.72
N ILE A 164 -26.84 10.63 3.79
CA ILE A 164 -26.74 9.17 3.66
C ILE A 164 -26.13 8.78 2.31
N PHE A 165 -26.60 9.37 1.21
CA PHE A 165 -26.06 9.08 -0.13
C PHE A 165 -24.58 9.44 -0.25
N VAL A 166 -24.18 10.63 0.23
CA VAL A 166 -22.78 11.07 0.20
C VAL A 166 -21.88 10.11 0.99
N ILE A 167 -22.28 9.74 2.21
CA ILE A 167 -21.51 8.82 3.05
C ILE A 167 -21.42 7.44 2.39
N ALA A 168 -22.51 6.92 1.82
CA ALA A 168 -22.53 5.62 1.16
C ALA A 168 -21.58 5.56 -0.05
N ILE A 169 -21.62 6.59 -0.92
CA ILE A 169 -20.73 6.68 -2.08
C ILE A 169 -19.27 6.70 -1.65
N ILE A 170 -18.94 7.50 -0.63
CA ILE A 170 -17.57 7.64 -0.15
C ILE A 170 -17.11 6.34 0.52
N ALA A 171 -17.92 5.75 1.38
CA ALA A 171 -17.62 4.46 2.00
C ALA A 171 -17.33 3.39 0.94
N LEU A 172 -18.11 3.35 -0.15
CA LEU A 172 -17.87 2.43 -1.27
C LEU A 172 -16.52 2.70 -1.95
N GLN A 173 -16.22 3.96 -2.27
CA GLN A 173 -14.94 4.34 -2.90
C GLN A 173 -13.73 3.96 -2.05
N PHE A 174 -13.81 4.17 -0.73
CA PHE A 174 -12.75 3.81 0.21
C PHE A 174 -12.64 2.30 0.41
N ALA A 175 -13.74 1.54 0.39
CA ALA A 175 -13.73 0.10 0.63
C ALA A 175 -13.19 -0.72 -0.55
N LEU A 176 -13.38 -0.27 -1.80
CA LEU A 176 -13.03 -1.05 -2.99
C LEU A 176 -11.55 -1.46 -3.08
N ASN A 177 -10.63 -0.55 -2.75
CA ASN A 177 -9.20 -0.83 -2.83
C ASN A 177 -8.70 -1.80 -1.74
N PRO A 178 -9.04 -1.60 -0.44
CA PRO A 178 -8.77 -2.57 0.62
C PRO A 178 -9.35 -3.95 0.33
N ILE A 179 -10.61 -4.04 -0.13
CA ILE A 179 -11.24 -5.32 -0.48
C ILE A 179 -10.46 -6.05 -1.56
N LYS A 180 -10.05 -5.34 -2.62
CA LYS A 180 -9.26 -5.96 -3.69
C LYS A 180 -7.89 -6.42 -3.18
N ARG A 181 -7.22 -5.67 -2.31
CA ARG A 181 -5.95 -6.12 -1.67
C ARG A 181 -6.16 -7.34 -0.79
N PHE A 182 -7.21 -7.35 0.01
CA PHE A 182 -7.57 -8.48 0.86
C PHE A 182 -7.86 -9.73 0.03
N LYS A 183 -8.51 -9.59 -1.14
CA LYS A 183 -8.72 -10.68 -2.09
C LYS A 183 -7.39 -11.23 -2.62
N THR A 184 -6.46 -10.36 -3.03
CA THR A 184 -5.11 -10.79 -3.46
C THR A 184 -4.36 -11.51 -2.33
N TYR A 185 -4.38 -10.96 -1.12
CA TYR A 185 -3.79 -11.60 0.06
C TYR A 185 -4.39 -13.00 0.29
N ARG A 186 -5.72 -13.13 0.23
CA ARG A 186 -6.39 -14.44 0.37
C ARG A 186 -6.03 -15.40 -0.76
N SER A 187 -5.86 -14.91 -2.00
CA SER A 187 -5.39 -15.74 -3.11
C SER A 187 -3.97 -16.24 -2.88
N ILE A 188 -3.07 -15.39 -2.37
CA ILE A 188 -1.70 -15.78 -1.97
C ILE A 188 -1.76 -16.89 -0.91
N LEU A 189 -2.59 -16.72 0.13
CA LEU A 189 -2.71 -17.73 1.20
C LEU A 189 -3.32 -19.06 0.75
N LYS A 190 -4.10 -19.07 -0.33
CA LYS A 190 -4.70 -20.29 -0.87
C LYS A 190 -3.70 -21.11 -1.69
N ASP A 191 -2.70 -20.46 -2.27
CA ASP A 191 -1.62 -21.13 -2.97
C ASP A 191 -0.57 -21.59 -1.93
N ASN A 192 -0.68 -22.86 -1.54
CA ASN A 192 0.19 -23.48 -0.54
C ASN A 192 1.68 -23.42 -0.91
N GLU A 193 2.01 -23.25 -2.20
CA GLU A 193 3.39 -23.15 -2.68
C GLU A 193 3.85 -21.70 -2.84
N PHE A 194 2.93 -20.72 -2.84
CA PHE A 194 3.30 -19.31 -3.01
C PHE A 194 4.28 -18.84 -1.95
N LEU A 195 3.95 -19.07 -0.67
CA LEU A 195 4.81 -18.65 0.43
C LEU A 195 6.14 -19.41 0.44
N LYS A 196 6.17 -20.66 -0.02
CA LYS A 196 7.43 -21.41 -0.17
C LYS A 196 8.32 -20.78 -1.23
N ARG A 197 7.77 -20.45 -2.40
CA ARG A 197 8.49 -19.72 -3.45
C ARG A 197 8.98 -18.36 -2.95
N ALA A 198 8.11 -17.59 -2.29
CA ALA A 198 8.48 -16.29 -1.74
C ALA A 198 9.60 -16.39 -0.68
N ASN A 199 9.57 -17.42 0.17
CA ASN A 199 10.63 -17.67 1.14
C ASN A 199 11.94 -18.14 0.48
N SER A 200 11.88 -18.89 -0.62
CA SER A 200 13.06 -19.22 -1.42
C SER A 200 13.69 -17.97 -2.02
N GLU A 201 12.87 -17.05 -2.54
CA GLU A 201 13.34 -15.76 -3.05
C GLU A 201 13.96 -14.93 -1.92
N LEU A 202 13.34 -14.90 -0.72
CA LEU A 202 13.90 -14.22 0.43
C LEU A 202 15.27 -14.80 0.83
N ALA A 203 15.41 -16.12 0.85
CA ALA A 203 16.68 -16.77 1.16
C ALA A 203 17.78 -16.40 0.16
N ASN A 204 17.46 -16.34 -1.14
CA ASN A 204 18.40 -15.89 -2.18
C ASN A 204 18.81 -14.43 -1.95
N ILE A 205 17.87 -13.54 -1.62
CA ILE A 205 18.17 -12.13 -1.32
C ILE A 205 19.10 -12.01 -0.10
N LEU A 206 18.87 -12.80 0.95
CA LEU A 206 19.69 -12.77 2.15
C LEU A 206 21.10 -13.29 1.88
N LYS A 207 21.22 -14.41 1.16
CA LYS A 207 22.51 -15.00 0.79
C LYS A 207 23.33 -14.04 -0.08
N ASP A 208 22.74 -13.49 -1.13
CA ASP A 208 23.42 -12.53 -2.00
C ASP A 208 23.82 -11.26 -1.22
N SER A 209 23.04 -10.84 -0.21
CA SER A 209 23.41 -9.69 0.64
C SER A 209 24.55 -9.98 1.60
N GLU A 210 24.68 -11.22 2.08
CA GLU A 210 25.81 -11.65 2.89
C GLU A 210 27.07 -11.75 2.03
N GLU A 211 26.98 -12.38 0.85
CA GLU A 211 28.10 -12.48 -0.10
C GLU A 211 28.65 -11.11 -0.50
N ILE A 212 27.79 -10.13 -0.82
CA ILE A 212 28.22 -8.75 -1.12
C ILE A 212 28.95 -8.12 0.08
N ASN A 213 28.47 -8.32 1.31
CA ASN A 213 29.13 -7.77 2.49
C ASN A 213 30.49 -8.42 2.73
N THR A 214 30.63 -9.74 2.56
CA THR A 214 31.93 -10.42 2.66
C THR A 214 32.90 -9.94 1.58
N ASN A 215 32.45 -9.80 0.33
CA ASN A 215 33.31 -9.35 -0.75
C ASN A 215 33.79 -7.91 -0.54
N ILE A 216 32.92 -7.02 -0.04
CA ILE A 216 33.32 -5.65 0.32
C ILE A 216 34.31 -5.66 1.49
N ILE A 217 34.11 -6.53 2.48
CA ILE A 217 35.03 -6.66 3.61
C ILE A 217 36.40 -7.21 3.15
N GLU A 218 36.42 -8.22 2.28
CA GLU A 218 37.65 -8.77 1.69
C GLU A 218 38.36 -7.73 0.82
N GLU A 219 37.65 -6.97 0.00
CA GLU A 219 38.22 -5.91 -0.85
C GLU A 219 38.80 -4.75 0.00
N VAL A 220 38.18 -4.42 1.14
CA VAL A 220 38.72 -3.41 2.08
C VAL A 220 39.93 -3.94 2.84
N ILE A 221 39.98 -5.23 3.19
CA ILE A 221 41.13 -5.85 3.85
C ILE A 221 42.32 -5.97 2.88
N ASP A 222 42.07 -6.37 1.63
CA ASP A 222 43.11 -6.46 0.59
C ASP A 222 43.67 -5.07 0.23
N GLU A 223 42.84 -4.02 0.19
CA GLU A 223 43.29 -2.63 0.00
C GLU A 223 44.13 -2.09 1.18
N GLU A 224 43.86 -2.54 2.42
CA GLU A 224 44.67 -2.19 3.60
C GLU A 224 45.99 -2.99 3.65
N GLU A 225 46.00 -4.27 3.23
CA GLU A 225 47.22 -5.08 3.16
C GLU A 225 48.19 -4.69 2.03
N GLU A 226 47.69 -4.17 0.89
CA GLU A 226 48.55 -3.61 -0.17
C GLU A 226 49.18 -2.26 0.20
N GLN A 227 48.62 -1.50 1.15
CA GLN A 227 49.20 -0.24 1.61
C GLN A 227 50.31 -0.40 2.66
N ASP A 228 50.43 -1.58 3.29
CA ASP A 228 51.42 -1.87 4.34
C ASP A 228 52.65 -2.67 3.86
N GLN A 229 52.81 -2.90 2.54
CA GLN A 229 54.06 -3.47 2.02
C GLN A 229 55.20 -2.43 2.04
N PRO A 230 56.33 -2.69 2.75
CA PRO A 230 57.47 -1.78 2.71
C PRO A 230 58.09 -1.84 1.31
N ILE A 231 58.19 -0.67 0.68
CA ILE A 231 58.96 -0.45 -0.55
C ILE A 231 60.39 -0.98 -0.30
N SER A 232 60.73 -2.11 -0.92
CA SER A 232 62.07 -2.69 -0.95
C SER A 232 62.70 -2.54 -2.33
#